data_AF-A0A4Q3UMW3-F1
#
_entry.id   AF-A0A4Q3UMW3-F1
#
_cell.length_a   1.000
_cell.length_b   1.000
_cell.length_c   1.000
_cell.angle_alpha   90.00
_cell.angle_beta   90.00
_cell.angle_gamma   90.00
#
_symmetry.space_group_name_H-M   'P 1'
#
loop_
_entity.id
_entity.type
_entity.pdbx_description
1 polymer ?
#
loop_
_entity_poly.entity_id
_entity_poly.type
_entity_poly.pdbx_seq_one_letter_code
_entity_poly.pdbx_strand_id
1 'polypeptide(L)'
;MTLGELLTLLSYLVGAGVFVWAVRRRKLATEGMAILAAVGFIAGIIGAKLTQTLASGLPLTSIGNPGGRALVGGLLFGWLGVEITNRVMGIRRSTGDLFALALPAGEAVGRLGCHSNGCCYGIPWDGPGQVFQHGAHRFPSQLLSAAVAAATFIFLLWLSGDGSPWREVRPKGGTVGEGVQESEARQPRASNFNGSGGWR
;
A
#
# COMPACT_ATOMS: atom_id res chain seq x y z
N MET A 1 -27.11 6.25 1.77
CA MET A 1 -25.86 5.53 2.10
C MET A 1 -26.24 4.40 3.03
N THR A 2 -25.94 3.15 2.66
CA THR A 2 -26.21 2.01 3.56
C THR A 2 -25.19 2.00 4.70
N LEU A 3 -25.53 1.36 5.82
CA LEU A 3 -24.61 1.22 6.96
C LEU A 3 -23.26 0.60 6.54
N GLY A 4 -23.30 -0.38 5.63
CA GLY A 4 -22.07 -1.01 5.14
C GLY A 4 -21.24 -0.13 4.20
N GLU A 5 -21.84 0.81 3.46
CA GLU A 5 -21.07 1.83 2.72
C GLU A 5 -20.31 2.75 3.68
N LEU A 6 -20.95 3.19 4.77
CA LEU A 6 -20.29 4.01 5.80
C LEU A 6 -19.14 3.27 6.46
N LEU A 7 -19.32 1.99 6.80
CA LEU A 7 -18.25 1.16 7.37
C LEU A 7 -17.12 0.89 6.37
N THR A 8 -17.44 0.79 5.07
CA THR A 8 -16.43 0.66 4.02
C THR A 8 -15.64 1.96 3.82
N LEU A 9 -16.29 3.12 3.93
CA LEU A 9 -15.57 4.40 3.95
C LEU A 9 -14.70 4.52 5.19
N LEU A 10 -15.22 4.08 6.35
CA LEU A 10 -14.48 4.06 7.60
C LEU A 10 -13.25 3.16 7.51
N SER A 11 -13.32 2.03 6.80
CA SER A 11 -12.15 1.15 6.65
C SER A 11 -11.00 1.81 5.89
N TYR A 12 -11.28 2.61 4.85
CA TYR A 12 -10.26 3.41 4.16
C TYR A 12 -9.66 4.46 5.08
N LEU A 13 -10.49 5.12 5.91
CA LEU A 13 -10.01 6.11 6.89
C LEU A 13 -9.14 5.45 7.97
N VAL A 14 -9.52 4.27 8.46
CA VAL A 14 -8.75 3.50 9.45
C VAL A 14 -7.42 3.06 8.84
N GLY A 15 -7.41 2.51 7.63
CA GLY A 15 -6.19 2.11 6.93
C GLY A 15 -5.24 3.30 6.72
N ALA A 16 -5.76 4.44 6.23
CA ALA A 16 -4.99 5.66 6.06
C ALA A 16 -4.48 6.23 7.40
N GLY A 17 -5.32 6.22 8.44
CA GLY A 17 -4.97 6.68 9.78
C GLY A 17 -3.86 5.84 10.41
N VAL A 18 -3.95 4.51 10.31
CA VAL A 18 -2.92 3.57 10.77
C VAL A 18 -1.63 3.76 9.99
N PHE A 19 -1.70 3.97 8.67
CA PHE A 19 -0.53 4.25 7.86
C PHE A 19 0.16 5.56 8.30
N VAL A 20 -0.59 6.65 8.45
CA VAL A 20 -0.06 7.94 8.92
C VAL A 20 0.52 7.83 10.33
N TRP A 21 -0.16 7.09 11.21
CA TRP A 21 0.33 6.81 12.56
C TRP A 21 1.64 6.01 12.52
N ALA A 22 1.75 4.98 11.69
CA ALA A 22 2.96 4.19 11.51
C ALA A 22 4.13 5.01 10.96
N VAL A 23 3.87 5.87 9.97
CA VAL A 23 4.84 6.82 9.40
C VAL A 23 5.35 7.80 10.46
N ARG A 24 4.43 8.38 11.27
CA ARG A 24 4.77 9.30 12.36
C ARG A 24 5.57 8.61 13.47
N ARG A 25 5.16 7.41 13.88
CA ARG A 25 5.87 6.61 14.91
C ARG A 25 7.31 6.29 14.49
N ARG A 26 7.55 6.06 13.20
CA ARG A 26 8.89 5.77 12.66
C ARG A 26 9.68 7.03 12.23
N LYS A 27 9.13 8.24 12.42
CA LYS A 27 9.71 9.52 11.97
C LYS A 27 10.06 9.54 10.47
N LEU A 28 9.24 8.86 9.66
CA LEU A 28 9.41 8.75 8.21
C LEU A 28 8.47 9.70 7.44
N ALA A 29 7.91 10.70 8.11
CA ALA A 29 7.01 11.66 7.50
C ALA A 29 7.80 12.58 6.55
N THR A 30 7.78 12.22 5.27
CA THR A 30 8.39 12.98 4.17
C THR A 30 7.36 13.12 3.05
N GLU A 31 7.44 14.20 2.29
CA GLU A 31 6.55 14.46 1.16
C GLU A 31 6.52 13.28 0.16
N GLY A 32 7.68 12.67 -0.11
CA GLY A 32 7.77 11.46 -0.94
C GLY A 32 6.97 10.26 -0.42
N MET A 33 6.83 10.10 0.91
CA MET A 33 6.00 9.02 1.47
C MET A 33 4.50 9.29 1.30
N ALA A 34 4.09 10.56 1.36
CA ALA A 34 2.70 10.93 1.11
C ALA A 34 2.32 10.68 -0.36
N ILE A 35 3.20 11.05 -1.30
CA ILE A 35 3.02 10.77 -2.72
C ILE A 35 2.95 9.27 -2.97
N LEU A 36 3.87 8.49 -2.39
CA LEU A 36 3.91 7.04 -2.53
C LEU A 36 2.62 6.37 -2.01
N ALA A 37 2.12 6.81 -0.85
CA ALA A 37 0.86 6.32 -0.30
C ALA A 37 -0.33 6.69 -1.20
N ALA A 38 -0.37 7.92 -1.71
CA ALA A 38 -1.43 8.38 -2.61
C ALA A 38 -1.44 7.61 -3.93
N VAL A 39 -0.28 7.44 -4.57
CA VAL A 39 -0.16 6.69 -5.84
C VAL A 39 -0.53 5.22 -5.62
N GLY A 40 -0.02 4.60 -4.54
CA GLY A 40 -0.37 3.21 -4.20
C GLY A 40 -1.88 3.03 -3.95
N PHE A 41 -2.51 3.97 -3.25
CA PHE A 41 -3.95 3.94 -2.99
C PHE A 41 -4.78 4.08 -4.27
N ILE A 42 -4.43 5.04 -5.13
CA ILE A 42 -5.13 5.27 -6.41
C ILE A 42 -4.94 4.07 -7.34
N ALA A 43 -3.70 3.59 -7.49
CA ALA A 43 -3.39 2.41 -8.30
C ALA A 43 -4.13 1.16 -7.80
N GLY A 44 -4.22 0.99 -6.49
CA GLY A 44 -4.97 -0.10 -5.87
C GLY A 44 -6.48 -0.03 -6.14
N ILE A 45 -7.10 1.14 -6.01
CA ILE A 45 -8.54 1.29 -6.31
C ILE A 45 -8.83 0.97 -7.79
N ILE A 46 -8.01 1.51 -8.70
CA ILE A 46 -8.16 1.28 -10.13
C ILE A 46 -7.95 -0.21 -10.45
N GLY A 47 -6.89 -0.82 -9.92
CA GLY A 47 -6.59 -2.23 -10.14
C GLY A 47 -7.62 -3.19 -9.56
N ALA A 48 -8.20 -2.87 -8.41
CA ALA A 48 -9.29 -3.65 -7.80
C ALA A 48 -10.53 -3.67 -8.69
N LYS A 49 -10.85 -2.54 -9.33
CA LYS A 49 -11.95 -2.45 -10.29
C LYS A 49 -11.64 -3.13 -11.61
N LEU A 50 -10.45 -2.90 -12.16
CA LEU A 50 -10.02 -3.50 -13.42
C LEU A 50 -10.02 -5.02 -13.36
N THR A 51 -9.46 -5.58 -12.28
CA THR A 51 -9.40 -7.02 -12.07
C THR A 51 -10.80 -7.60 -11.82
N GLN A 52 -11.66 -6.87 -11.12
CA GLN A 52 -13.06 -7.27 -10.95
C GLN A 52 -13.77 -7.36 -12.30
N THR A 53 -13.69 -6.32 -13.13
CA THR A 53 -14.35 -6.30 -14.44
C THR A 53 -13.86 -7.44 -15.32
N LEU A 54 -12.55 -7.71 -15.31
CA LEU A 54 -11.93 -8.80 -16.06
C LEU A 54 -12.38 -10.18 -15.55
N ALA A 55 -12.37 -10.38 -14.23
CA ALA A 55 -12.77 -11.64 -13.60
C ALA A 55 -14.27 -11.93 -13.77
N SER A 56 -15.13 -10.91 -13.78
CA SER A 56 -16.56 -11.07 -14.00
C SER A 56 -16.96 -11.11 -15.49
N GLY A 57 -16.02 -10.93 -16.42
CA GLY A 57 -16.30 -10.82 -17.85
C GLY A 57 -17.22 -9.64 -18.22
N LEU A 58 -17.29 -8.62 -17.35
CA LEU A 58 -18.17 -7.47 -17.53
C LEU A 58 -17.49 -6.40 -18.41
N PRO A 59 -18.26 -5.64 -19.20
CA PRO A 59 -17.70 -4.58 -20.03
C PRO A 59 -17.02 -3.50 -19.17
N LEU A 60 -15.93 -2.92 -19.70
CA LEU A 60 -15.12 -1.87 -19.05
C LEU A 60 -15.93 -0.63 -18.63
N THR A 61 -17.11 -0.42 -19.20
CA THR A 61 -18.07 0.62 -18.78
C THR A 61 -18.59 0.43 -17.35
N SER A 62 -18.46 -0.78 -16.77
CA SER A 62 -18.91 -1.10 -15.42
C SER A 62 -17.92 -0.75 -14.30
N ILE A 63 -16.75 -0.17 -14.65
CA ILE A 63 -15.71 0.24 -13.67
C ILE A 63 -16.28 1.23 -12.63
N GLY A 64 -17.23 2.08 -13.03
CA GLY A 64 -17.89 3.05 -12.15
C GLY A 64 -19.00 2.49 -11.25
N ASN A 65 -19.40 1.23 -11.43
CA ASN A 65 -20.50 0.65 -10.67
C ASN A 65 -20.08 0.45 -9.20
N PRO A 66 -20.88 0.80 -8.17
CA PRO A 66 -20.53 0.55 -6.77
C PRO A 66 -20.30 -0.94 -6.43
N GLY A 67 -20.81 -1.87 -7.24
CA GLY A 67 -20.66 -3.32 -7.01
C GLY A 67 -19.23 -3.83 -7.16
N GLY A 68 -18.89 -4.85 -6.35
CA GLY A 68 -17.70 -5.72 -6.46
C GLY A 68 -16.31 -5.04 -6.47
N ARG A 69 -15.40 -5.47 -5.60
CA ARG A 69 -13.99 -5.09 -5.66
C ARG A 69 -13.12 -6.33 -5.47
N ALA A 70 -12.18 -6.55 -6.39
CA ALA A 70 -11.24 -7.66 -6.28
C ALA A 70 -10.06 -7.26 -5.40
N LEU A 71 -9.97 -7.83 -4.19
CA LEU A 71 -8.88 -7.55 -3.24
C LEU A 71 -7.51 -7.86 -3.85
N VAL A 72 -7.40 -8.99 -4.56
CA VAL A 72 -6.18 -9.43 -5.25
C VAL A 72 -5.70 -8.38 -6.26
N GLY A 73 -6.63 -7.84 -7.06
CA GLY A 73 -6.32 -6.77 -8.01
C GLY A 73 -5.83 -5.52 -7.31
N GLY A 74 -6.51 -5.10 -6.24
CA GLY A 74 -6.09 -3.91 -5.50
C GLY A 74 -4.70 -4.04 -4.89
N LEU A 75 -4.37 -5.22 -4.36
CA LEU A 75 -3.06 -5.48 -3.77
C LEU A 75 -1.95 -5.50 -4.82
N LEU A 76 -2.16 -6.19 -5.95
CA LEU A 76 -1.16 -6.30 -7.02
C LEU A 76 -0.85 -4.95 -7.67
N PHE A 77 -1.88 -4.21 -8.08
CA PHE A 77 -1.70 -2.90 -8.71
C PHE A 77 -1.25 -1.83 -7.73
N GLY A 78 -1.69 -1.90 -6.46
CA GLY A 78 -1.19 -1.03 -5.40
C GLY A 78 0.31 -1.23 -5.14
N TRP A 79 0.75 -2.49 -5.04
CA TRP A 79 2.17 -2.82 -4.89
C TRP A 79 2.99 -2.36 -6.12
N LEU A 80 2.50 -2.62 -7.33
CA LEU A 80 3.17 -2.17 -8.55
C LEU A 80 3.30 -0.65 -8.62
N GLY A 81 2.23 0.08 -8.24
CA GLY A 81 2.24 1.54 -8.16
C GLY A 81 3.28 2.06 -7.18
N VAL A 82 3.37 1.45 -5.99
CA VAL A 82 4.38 1.77 -4.98
C VAL A 82 5.79 1.50 -5.48
N GLU A 83 6.03 0.35 -6.13
CA GLU A 83 7.35 -0.03 -6.64
C GLU A 83 7.85 0.90 -7.75
N ILE A 84 6.97 1.24 -8.70
CA ILE A 84 7.26 2.23 -9.75
C ILE A 84 7.58 3.58 -9.12
N THR A 85 6.79 4.00 -8.14
CA THR A 85 6.96 5.29 -7.47
C THR A 85 8.27 5.35 -6.68
N ASN A 86 8.63 4.27 -5.97
CA ASN A 86 9.93 4.12 -5.32
C ASN A 86 11.08 4.26 -6.32
N ARG A 87 10.95 3.62 -7.49
CA ARG A 87 11.98 3.66 -8.54
C ARG A 87 12.15 5.05 -9.14
N VAL A 88 11.04 5.76 -9.37
CA VAL A 88 11.05 7.13 -9.92
C VAL A 88 11.60 8.13 -8.92
N MET A 89 11.22 8.03 -7.63
CA MET A 89 11.68 8.95 -6.59
C MET A 89 13.03 8.56 -5.95
N GLY A 90 13.63 7.44 -6.36
CA GLY A 90 14.90 6.96 -5.79
C GLY A 90 14.81 6.57 -4.30
N ILE A 91 13.61 6.26 -3.79
CA ILE A 91 13.39 5.93 -2.39
C ILE A 91 13.83 4.47 -2.16
N ARG A 92 15.02 4.27 -1.60
CA ARG A 92 15.59 2.95 -1.28
C ARG A 92 15.17 2.39 0.09
N ARG A 93 14.18 2.99 0.75
CA ARG A 93 13.75 2.56 2.09
C ARG A 93 12.63 1.53 2.01
N SER A 94 12.64 0.56 2.93
CA SER A 94 11.55 -0.41 3.07
C SER A 94 10.27 0.31 3.47
N THR A 95 9.37 0.52 2.52
CA THR A 95 8.00 1.02 2.75
C THR A 95 7.04 -0.11 3.12
N GLY A 96 7.41 -1.37 2.82
CA GLY A 96 6.59 -2.56 3.04
C GLY A 96 6.13 -2.72 4.48
N ASP A 97 6.98 -2.41 5.47
CA ASP A 97 6.65 -2.48 6.90
C ASP A 97 5.43 -1.62 7.28
N LEU A 98 5.27 -0.46 6.64
CA LEU A 98 4.17 0.46 6.92
C LEU A 98 2.86 -0.08 6.36
N PHE A 99 2.91 -0.65 5.15
CA PHE A 99 1.76 -1.30 4.52
C PHE A 99 1.38 -2.61 5.22
N ALA A 100 2.35 -3.38 5.71
CA ALA A 100 2.13 -4.62 6.44
C ALA A 100 1.27 -4.39 7.69
N LEU A 101 1.36 -3.21 8.31
CA LEU A 101 0.55 -2.83 9.45
C LEU A 101 -0.80 -2.20 9.06
N ALA A 102 -0.83 -1.38 8.01
CA ALA A 102 -2.04 -0.70 7.55
C ALA A 102 -3.07 -1.65 6.90
N LEU A 103 -2.60 -2.66 6.15
CA LEU A 103 -3.45 -3.63 5.44
C LEU A 103 -4.37 -4.45 6.38
N PRO A 104 -3.86 -5.14 7.42
CA PRO A 104 -4.72 -5.94 8.30
C PRO A 104 -5.71 -5.08 9.12
N ALA A 105 -5.33 -3.85 9.48
CA ALA A 105 -6.25 -2.91 10.12
C ALA A 105 -7.43 -2.51 9.21
N GLY A 106 -7.12 -2.19 7.95
CA GLY A 106 -8.14 -1.87 6.95
C GLY A 106 -9.03 -3.08 6.62
N GLU A 107 -8.45 -4.27 6.49
CA GLU A 107 -9.21 -5.48 6.20
C GLU A 107 -10.16 -5.87 7.34
N ALA A 108 -9.74 -5.75 8.60
CA ALA A 108 -10.60 -6.03 9.75
C ALA A 108 -11.89 -5.19 9.71
N VAL A 109 -11.76 -3.88 9.49
CA VAL A 109 -12.93 -2.97 9.40
C VAL A 109 -13.71 -3.19 8.10
N GLY A 110 -13.03 -3.46 6.99
CA GLY A 110 -13.67 -3.74 5.71
C GLY A 110 -14.58 -4.98 5.76
N ARG A 111 -14.14 -6.05 6.44
CA ARG A 111 -14.93 -7.27 6.63
C ARG A 111 -16.16 -7.05 7.51
N LEU A 112 -16.09 -6.16 8.50
CA LEU A 112 -17.25 -5.73 9.26
C LEU A 112 -18.25 -4.95 8.38
N GLY A 113 -17.77 -4.10 7.47
CA GLY A 113 -18.62 -3.44 6.48
C GLY A 113 -19.31 -4.41 5.53
N CYS A 114 -18.59 -5.44 5.06
CA CYS A 114 -19.18 -6.52 4.24
C CYS A 114 -20.25 -7.30 5.00
N HIS A 115 -20.02 -7.58 6.30
CA HIS A 115 -20.98 -8.23 7.16
C HIS A 115 -22.29 -7.42 7.28
N SER A 116 -22.21 -6.10 7.50
CA SER A 116 -23.39 -5.23 7.56
C SER A 116 -24.12 -5.09 6.23
N ASN A 117 -23.42 -5.21 5.10
CA ASN A 117 -24.04 -5.28 3.77
C ASN A 117 -24.58 -6.68 3.43
N GLY A 118 -24.32 -7.68 4.27
CA GLY A 118 -24.67 -9.06 4.03
C GLY A 118 -24.02 -9.66 2.78
N CYS A 119 -22.87 -9.14 2.33
CA CYS A 119 -22.20 -9.58 1.10
C CYS A 119 -20.94 -10.41 1.41
N CYS A 120 -20.55 -11.31 0.50
CA CYS A 120 -19.41 -12.21 0.69
C CYS A 120 -19.58 -13.19 1.88
N TYR A 121 -20.78 -13.74 2.04
CA TYR A 121 -21.07 -14.77 3.03
C TYR A 121 -20.48 -16.12 2.63
N GLY A 122 -20.23 -16.97 3.63
CA GLY A 122 -19.73 -18.33 3.44
C GLY A 122 -20.80 -19.31 2.95
N ILE A 123 -20.37 -20.57 2.82
CA ILE A 123 -21.26 -21.69 2.51
C ILE A 123 -22.34 -21.86 3.60
N PRO A 124 -23.52 -22.40 3.25
CA PRO A 124 -24.50 -22.89 4.22
C PRO A 124 -23.83 -23.85 5.21
N TRP A 125 -24.10 -23.65 6.49
CA TRP A 125 -23.45 -24.38 7.57
C TRP A 125 -24.37 -24.46 8.78
N ASP A 126 -24.62 -25.68 9.25
CA ASP A 126 -25.54 -25.98 10.35
C ASP A 126 -24.82 -26.32 11.67
N GLY A 127 -23.52 -26.00 11.77
CA GLY A 127 -22.73 -26.23 12.99
C GLY A 127 -22.69 -25.02 13.95
N PRO A 128 -21.94 -25.14 15.07
CA PRO A 128 -21.88 -24.10 16.09
C PRO A 128 -21.30 -22.79 15.53
N GLY A 129 -21.87 -21.67 15.96
CA GLY A 129 -21.44 -20.33 15.52
C GLY A 129 -22.02 -19.87 14.16
N GLN A 130 -23.01 -20.59 13.61
CA GLN A 130 -23.72 -20.17 12.41
C GLN A 130 -24.34 -18.77 12.56
N VAL A 131 -24.29 -17.98 11.49
CA VAL A 131 -24.94 -16.67 11.44
C VAL A 131 -26.03 -16.72 10.39
N PHE A 132 -27.20 -16.20 10.74
CA PHE A 132 -28.33 -16.13 9.83
C PHE A 132 -28.15 -14.97 8.86
N GLN A 133 -27.95 -15.28 7.57
CA GLN A 133 -27.86 -14.27 6.52
C GLN A 133 -28.58 -14.71 5.26
N HIS A 134 -29.37 -13.80 4.68
CA HIS A 134 -30.15 -14.03 3.46
C HIS A 134 -31.01 -15.31 3.52
N GLY A 135 -31.70 -15.55 4.65
CA GLY A 135 -32.63 -16.66 4.78
C GLY A 135 -32.01 -18.02 5.06
N ALA A 136 -30.69 -18.12 5.27
CA ALA A 136 -30.01 -19.37 5.57
C ALA A 136 -29.00 -19.22 6.72
N HIS A 137 -28.78 -20.32 7.45
CA HIS A 137 -27.67 -20.44 8.39
C HIS A 137 -26.37 -20.68 7.61
N ARG A 138 -25.40 -19.80 7.83
CA ARG A 138 -24.14 -19.81 7.09
C ARG A 138 -22.96 -19.71 8.03
N PHE A 139 -21.83 -20.21 7.56
CA PHE A 139 -20.58 -20.10 8.29
C PHE A 139 -20.18 -18.61 8.40
N PRO A 140 -19.78 -18.11 9.59
CA PRO A 140 -19.44 -16.70 9.83
C PRO A 140 -18.07 -16.32 9.26
N SER A 141 -17.83 -16.61 7.98
CA SER A 141 -16.55 -16.36 7.30
C SER A 141 -16.09 -14.91 7.42
N GLN A 142 -17.03 -13.95 7.31
CA GLN A 142 -16.73 -12.52 7.40
C GLN A 142 -16.19 -12.11 8.78
N LEU A 143 -16.83 -12.58 9.85
CA LEU A 143 -16.43 -12.28 11.24
C LEU A 143 -15.11 -12.96 11.57
N LEU A 144 -14.92 -14.20 11.10
CA LEU A 144 -13.65 -14.91 11.27
C LEU A 144 -12.52 -14.20 10.53
N SER A 145 -12.72 -13.79 9.27
CA SER A 145 -11.72 -13.00 8.53
C SER A 145 -11.43 -11.67 9.21
N ALA A 146 -12.45 -10.98 9.74
CA ALA A 146 -12.24 -9.75 10.50
C ALA A 146 -11.40 -10.00 11.77
N ALA A 147 -11.71 -11.08 12.51
CA ALA A 147 -10.99 -11.46 13.72
C ALA A 147 -9.53 -11.86 13.43
N VAL A 148 -9.28 -12.64 12.38
CA VAL A 148 -7.92 -13.03 11.96
C VAL A 148 -7.12 -11.81 11.51
N ALA A 149 -7.73 -10.89 10.76
CA ALA A 149 -7.08 -9.64 10.36
C ALA A 149 -6.75 -8.76 11.58
N ALA A 150 -7.69 -8.61 12.52
CA ALA A 150 -7.45 -7.89 13.77
C ALA A 150 -6.34 -8.55 14.62
N ALA A 151 -6.35 -9.87 14.75
CA ALA A 151 -5.32 -10.62 15.45
C ALA A 151 -3.95 -10.44 14.78
N THR A 152 -3.88 -10.46 13.45
CA THR A 152 -2.65 -10.20 12.69
C THR A 152 -2.15 -8.78 12.94
N PHE A 153 -3.03 -7.79 12.93
CA PHE A 153 -2.67 -6.41 13.25
C PHE A 153 -2.12 -6.28 14.69
N ILE A 154 -2.79 -6.88 15.67
CA ILE A 154 -2.33 -6.88 17.07
C ILE A 154 -0.99 -7.61 17.21
N PHE A 155 -0.82 -8.74 16.52
CA PHE A 155 0.42 -9.52 16.53
C PHE A 155 1.58 -8.72 15.92
N LEU A 156 1.36 -8.05 14.79
CA LEU A 156 2.37 -7.17 14.18
C LEU A 156 2.66 -5.95 15.06
N LEU A 157 1.65 -5.39 15.72
CA LEU A 157 1.85 -4.31 16.69
C LEU A 157 2.73 -4.77 17.85
N TRP A 158 2.46 -5.96 18.39
CA TRP A 158 3.25 -6.56 19.46
C TRP A 158 4.70 -6.79 19.03
N LEU A 159 4.93 -7.35 17.84
CA LEU A 159 6.28 -7.51 17.27
C LEU A 159 6.99 -6.18 16.96
N SER A 160 6.22 -5.12 16.71
CA SER A 160 6.76 -3.78 16.45
C SER A 160 7.08 -3.02 17.73
N GLY A 161 6.48 -3.41 18.85
CA GLY A 161 6.80 -2.94 20.19
C GLY A 161 7.99 -3.69 20.74
N ASP A 162 9.04 -2.96 21.08
CA ASP A 162 10.21 -3.43 21.83
C ASP A 162 11.14 -4.42 21.09
N GLY A 163 12.21 -3.87 20.50
CA GLY A 163 13.46 -4.61 20.27
C GLY A 163 13.59 -5.43 18.98
N SER A 164 12.91 -5.07 17.87
CA SER A 164 13.08 -5.86 16.64
C SER A 164 14.55 -5.87 16.14
N PRO A 165 15.14 -7.05 15.92
CA PRO A 165 16.55 -7.19 15.49
C PRO A 165 16.81 -6.66 14.07
N TRP A 166 15.75 -6.34 13.32
CA TRP A 166 15.79 -5.85 11.95
C TRP A 166 16.13 -4.36 11.84
N ARG A 167 16.37 -3.66 12.96
CA ARG A 167 16.71 -2.22 13.00
C ARG A 167 18.06 -1.91 12.34
N GLU A 168 18.85 -2.92 11.98
CA GLU A 168 20.23 -2.78 11.50
C GLU A 168 20.44 -2.92 9.99
N VAL A 169 19.40 -3.17 9.19
CA VAL A 169 19.54 -3.07 7.72
C VAL A 169 19.40 -1.60 7.29
N ARG A 170 20.33 -0.76 7.73
CA ARG A 170 20.56 0.54 7.09
C ARG A 170 21.22 0.26 5.74
N PRO A 171 20.61 0.59 4.58
CA PRO A 171 21.41 0.76 3.38
C PRO A 171 22.46 1.84 3.69
N LYS A 172 23.74 1.49 3.54
CA LYS A 172 24.86 2.44 3.63
C LYS A 172 24.51 3.67 2.81
N GLY A 173 24.79 4.84 3.40
CA GLY A 173 24.51 6.13 2.80
C GLY A 173 24.92 6.15 1.33
N GLY A 174 23.92 6.27 0.46
CA GLY A 174 24.08 6.90 -0.83
C GLY A 174 23.40 8.24 -0.70
N THR A 175 24.19 9.29 -0.55
CA THR A 175 23.73 10.67 -0.71
C THR A 175 23.07 10.78 -2.08
N VAL A 176 21.74 10.89 -2.08
CA VAL A 176 20.99 11.38 -3.24
C VAL A 176 21.33 12.87 -3.31
N GLY A 177 22.34 13.21 -4.10
CA GLY A 177 22.84 14.57 -4.23
C GLY A 177 24.07 14.76 -5.12
N GLU A 178 24.84 13.72 -5.44
CA GLU A 178 26.17 13.87 -6.09
C GLU A 178 26.31 13.21 -7.48
N GLY A 179 25.19 12.89 -8.13
CA GLY A 179 25.22 12.19 -9.44
C GLY A 179 24.87 13.04 -10.66
N VAL A 180 24.42 14.28 -10.49
CA VAL A 180 23.87 15.11 -11.60
C VAL A 180 24.62 16.44 -11.79
N GLN A 181 25.52 16.84 -10.87
CA GLN A 181 26.30 18.09 -11.03
C GLN A 181 27.75 17.90 -11.50
N GLU A 182 28.30 16.68 -11.48
CA GLU A 182 29.71 16.44 -11.85
C GLU A 182 29.96 16.31 -13.37
N SER A 183 28.91 16.30 -14.22
CA SER A 183 29.06 16.16 -15.68
C SER A 183 29.22 17.47 -16.45
N GLU A 184 29.06 18.64 -15.82
CA GLU A 184 29.14 19.96 -16.48
C GLU A 184 30.32 20.85 -16.04
N ALA A 185 31.15 20.39 -15.10
CA ALA A 185 32.29 21.17 -14.60
C ALA A 185 33.64 20.89 -15.32
N ARG A 186 33.67 20.03 -16.34
CA ARG A 186 34.86 19.78 -17.16
C ARG A 186 34.87 20.65 -18.42
N GLN A 187 34.90 21.96 -18.25
CA GLN A 187 35.37 22.86 -19.30
C GLN A 187 36.90 22.68 -19.44
N PRO A 188 37.44 22.34 -20.63
CA PRO A 188 38.87 22.42 -20.86
C PRO A 188 39.27 23.90 -20.86
N ARG A 189 39.92 24.31 -19.78
CA ARG A 189 40.58 25.61 -19.67
C ARG A 189 41.65 25.69 -20.73
N ALA A 190 41.45 26.57 -21.71
CA ALA A 190 42.42 26.90 -22.75
C ALA A 190 43.78 27.26 -22.12
N SER A 191 44.80 26.45 -22.38
CA SER A 191 46.19 26.82 -22.14
C SER A 191 46.73 27.49 -23.39
N ASN A 192 46.83 28.81 -23.32
CA ASN A 192 47.56 29.66 -24.26
C ASN A 192 48.97 29.10 -24.48
N PHE A 193 49.24 28.59 -25.68
CA PHE A 193 50.58 28.38 -26.17
C PHE A 193 51.04 29.70 -26.80
N ASN A 194 51.87 30.45 -26.07
CA ASN A 194 52.67 31.54 -26.60
C ASN A 194 54.09 31.43 -26.03
N GLY A 195 55.09 31.55 -26.90
CA GLY A 195 56.52 31.45 -26.58
C GLY A 195 57.22 30.41 -27.46
N SER A 196 57.61 30.70 -28.70
CA SER A 196 58.88 31.35 -29.07
C SER A 196 60.13 30.69 -28.46
N GLY A 197 60.97 30.07 -29.31
CA GLY A 197 62.27 29.54 -28.90
C GLY A 197 62.82 28.54 -29.91
N GLY A 198 63.46 29.04 -30.96
CA GLY A 198 64.06 28.22 -32.01
C GLY A 198 65.26 27.40 -31.55
N TRP A 199 65.56 26.37 -32.34
CA TRP A 199 66.85 25.68 -32.32
C TRP A 199 67.29 25.40 -33.75
N ARG A 200 68.52 25.84 -34.02
CA ARG A 200 69.38 25.45 -35.12
C ARG A 200 69.87 24.01 -34.91
#